data_AF-A0A7H4PJ53-F1
#
_entry.id   AF-A0A7H4PJ53-F1
#
_cell.length_a   1.000
_cell.length_b   1.000
_cell.length_c   1.000
_cell.angle_alpha   90.00
_cell.angle_beta   90.00
_cell.angle_gamma   90.00
#
_symmetry.space_group_name_H-M   'P 1'
#
loop_
_entity.id
_entity.type
_entity.pdbx_description
1 polymer ?
#
loop_
_entity_poly.entity_id
_entity_poly.type
_entity_poly.pdbx_seq_one_letter_code
_entity_poly.pdbx_strand_id
1 'polypeptide(L)'
;MGAGGSLCSSTAQSSAFLNVANGDMPDASALWNLNRQLSFLMGSALLAALLSAFLLYWPTPQAWRGVFIAAAALTLAPLLGCLTFDNRAIIMRLHGKMENK
;
A
#
# COMPACT_ATOMS: atom_id res chain seq x y z
N MET A 1 13.45 -0.88 -1.31
CA MET A 1 13.92 0.50 -1.56
C MET A 1 14.49 0.61 -2.96
N GLY A 2 13.65 0.85 -3.96
CA GLY A 2 14.04 0.93 -5.38
C GLY A 2 12.92 1.57 -6.21
N ALA A 3 13.08 1.63 -7.52
CA ALA A 3 12.17 2.29 -8.47
C ALA A 3 10.68 1.88 -8.32
N GLY A 4 10.39 0.63 -7.94
CA GLY A 4 9.02 0.17 -7.72
C GLY A 4 8.29 0.87 -6.55
N GLY A 5 9.02 1.27 -5.51
CA GLY A 5 8.44 1.94 -4.33
C GLY A 5 8.05 3.39 -4.60
N SER A 6 8.83 4.10 -5.42
CA SER A 6 8.48 5.46 -5.85
C SER A 6 7.33 5.44 -6.84
N LEU A 7 7.33 4.52 -7.82
CA LEU A 7 6.25 4.38 -8.80
C LEU A 7 4.90 4.07 -8.14
N CYS A 8 4.84 3.05 -7.29
CA CYS A 8 3.61 2.69 -6.58
C CYS A 8 3.08 3.86 -5.73
N SER A 9 3.98 4.55 -5.00
CA SER A 9 3.57 5.68 -4.18
C SER A 9 3.04 6.86 -4.98
N SER A 10 3.68 7.23 -6.08
CA SER A 10 3.25 8.37 -6.89
C SER A 10 1.92 8.06 -7.58
N THR A 11 1.77 6.85 -8.13
CA THR A 11 0.51 6.40 -8.73
C THR A 11 -0.61 6.37 -7.70
N ALA A 12 -0.37 5.85 -6.49
CA ALA A 12 -1.39 5.79 -5.44
C ALA A 12 -1.81 7.19 -4.95
N GLN A 13 -0.84 8.11 -4.79
CA GLN A 13 -1.13 9.49 -4.39
C GLN A 13 -1.92 10.24 -5.47
N SER A 14 -1.46 10.18 -6.73
CA SER A 14 -2.17 10.81 -7.84
C SER A 14 -3.59 10.25 -7.97
N SER A 15 -3.77 8.93 -7.82
CA SER A 15 -5.09 8.29 -7.86
C SER A 15 -5.99 8.74 -6.72
N ALA A 16 -5.46 8.89 -5.49
CA ALA A 16 -6.22 9.35 -4.33
C ALA A 16 -6.72 10.80 -4.47
N PHE A 17 -5.98 11.64 -5.20
CA PHE A 17 -6.33 13.06 -5.38
C PHE A 17 -7.08 13.38 -6.68
N LEU A 18 -7.39 12.38 -7.53
CA LEU A 18 -8.10 12.60 -8.81
C LEU A 18 -9.48 13.28 -8.67
N ASN A 19 -10.17 13.11 -7.54
CA ASN A 19 -11.49 13.69 -7.30
C ASN A 19 -11.53 14.65 -6.09
N VAL A 20 -10.38 15.06 -5.56
CA VAL A 20 -10.33 16.02 -4.44
C VAL A 20 -10.45 17.45 -4.98
N ALA A 21 -11.35 18.25 -4.43
CA ALA A 21 -11.49 19.65 -4.80
C ALA A 21 -10.24 20.46 -4.39
N ASN A 22 -9.89 21.50 -5.16
CA ASN A 22 -8.66 22.29 -4.90
C ASN A 22 -8.60 22.92 -3.50
N GLY A 23 -9.75 23.24 -2.90
CA GLY A 23 -9.82 23.78 -1.53
C GLY A 23 -9.45 22.75 -0.46
N ASP A 24 -9.69 21.47 -0.71
CA ASP A 24 -9.49 20.36 0.24
C ASP A 24 -8.14 19.64 0.03
N MET A 25 -7.39 20.00 -1.02
CA MET A 25 -6.08 19.41 -1.33
C MET A 25 -5.06 19.49 -0.18
N PRO A 26 -4.94 20.62 0.56
CA PRO A 26 -4.00 20.71 1.68
C PRO A 26 -4.30 19.68 2.78
N ASP A 27 -5.57 19.55 3.15
CA ASP A 27 -6.01 18.63 4.20
C ASP A 27 -5.90 17.18 3.74
N ALA A 28 -6.29 16.88 2.50
CA ALA A 28 -6.12 15.56 1.90
C ALA A 28 -4.65 15.14 1.82
N SER A 29 -3.74 16.09 1.54
CA SER A 29 -2.29 15.86 1.52
C SER A 29 -1.72 15.57 2.91
N ALA A 30 -2.18 16.29 3.93
CA ALA A 30 -1.79 16.04 5.33
C ALA A 30 -2.24 14.65 5.79
N LEU A 31 -3.50 14.28 5.51
CA LEU A 31 -4.04 12.96 5.81
C LEU A 31 -3.28 11.84 5.09
N TRP A 32 -2.98 12.03 3.81
CA TRP A 32 -2.17 11.08 3.03
C TRP A 32 -0.78 10.87 3.64
N ASN A 33 -0.11 11.95 4.05
CA ASN A 33 1.20 11.89 4.67
C ASN A 33 1.15 11.20 6.04
N LEU A 34 0.13 11.49 6.86
CA LEU A 34 -0.06 10.85 8.15
C LEU A 34 -0.32 9.35 8.00
N ASN A 35 -1.20 8.96 7.08
CA ASN A 35 -1.46 7.56 6.76
C ASN A 35 -0.19 6.81 6.35
N ARG A 36 0.66 7.45 5.53
CA ARG A 36 1.93 6.87 5.09
C ARG A 36 2.92 6.68 6.24
N GLN A 37 3.07 7.69 7.09
CA GLN A 37 3.98 7.62 8.24
C GLN A 37 3.51 6.56 9.24
N LEU A 38 2.22 6.51 9.53
CA LEU A 38 1.62 5.51 10.40
C LEU A 38 1.78 4.10 9.81
N SER A 39 1.56 3.93 8.50
CA SER A 39 1.77 2.65 7.82
C SER A 39 3.23 2.19 7.89
N PHE A 40 4.19 3.11 7.75
CA PHE A 40 5.62 2.79 7.89
C PHE A 40 5.98 2.37 9.32
N LEU A 41 5.45 3.10 10.31
CA LEU A 41 5.63 2.78 11.72
C LEU A 41 5.03 1.42 12.06
N MET A 42 3.77 1.18 11.70
CA MET A 42 3.10 -0.10 11.94
C MET A 42 3.79 -1.25 11.21
N GLY A 43 4.22 -1.05 9.96
CA GLY A 43 4.94 -2.06 9.19
C GLY A 43 6.28 -2.44 9.83
N SER A 44 7.06 -1.46 10.27
CA SER A 44 8.34 -1.73 10.95
C SER A 44 8.14 -2.39 12.32
N ALA A 45 7.15 -1.96 13.09
CA ALA A 45 6.78 -2.58 14.37
C ALA A 45 6.31 -4.04 14.19
N LEU A 46 5.48 -4.31 13.18
CA LEU A 46 5.00 -5.66 12.86
C LEU A 46 6.16 -6.60 12.49
N LEU A 47 7.07 -6.16 11.62
CA LEU A 47 8.23 -6.97 11.22
C LEU A 47 9.20 -7.19 12.38
N ALA A 48 9.39 -6.19 13.25
CA ALA A 48 10.19 -6.33 14.46
C ALA A 48 9.57 -7.35 15.43
N ALA A 49 8.26 -7.27 15.67
CA ALA A 49 7.54 -8.24 16.50
C ALA A 49 7.61 -9.66 15.92
N LEU A 50 7.47 -9.80 14.60
CA LEU A 50 7.60 -11.09 13.91
C LEU A 50 9.01 -11.68 14.06
N LEU A 51 10.04 -10.85 13.93
CA LEU A 51 11.42 -11.27 14.16
C LEU A 51 11.63 -11.73 15.60
N SER A 52 11.15 -10.96 16.58
CA SER A 52 11.22 -11.35 17.99
C SER A 52 10.51 -12.68 18.26
N ALA A 53 9.36 -12.93 17.63
CA ALA A 53 8.65 -14.20 17.74
C ALA A 53 9.44 -15.36 17.10
N PHE A 54 10.05 -15.16 15.93
CA PHE A 54 10.83 -16.20 15.26
C PHE A 54 12.14 -16.52 15.99
N LEU A 55 12.78 -15.53 16.61
CA LEU A 55 13.96 -15.74 17.45
C LEU A 55 13.69 -16.58 18.70
N LEU A 56 12.42 -16.70 19.13
CA LEU A 56 12.05 -17.55 20.26
C LEU A 56 12.14 -19.06 19.93
N TYR A 57 11.96 -19.42 18.65
CA TYR A 57 11.88 -20.82 18.20
C TYR A 57 13.00 -21.25 17.26
N TRP A 58 13.67 -20.30 16.59
CA TRP A 58 14.67 -20.60 15.58
C TRP A 58 16.01 -19.86 15.81
N PRO A 59 17.13 -20.45 15.36
CA PRO A 59 18.42 -19.75 15.28
C PRO A 59 18.35 -18.48 14.43
N THR A 60 19.15 -17.48 14.79
CA THR A 60 19.19 -16.14 14.17
C THR A 60 19.13 -16.14 12.63
N PRO A 61 19.90 -16.96 11.89
CA PRO A 61 19.85 -16.94 10.43
C PRO A 61 18.51 -17.39 9.83
N GLN A 62 17.81 -18.31 10.50
CA GLN A 62 16.53 -18.84 10.05
C GLN A 62 15.39 -17.86 10.38
N ALA A 63 15.45 -17.22 11.55
CA ALA A 63 14.48 -16.19 11.94
C ALA A 63 14.46 -15.02 10.93
N TRP A 64 15.63 -14.51 10.54
CA TRP A 64 15.72 -13.45 9.51
C TRP A 64 15.15 -13.88 8.16
N ARG A 65 15.46 -15.10 7.69
CA ARG A 65 14.89 -15.64 6.44
C ARG A 65 13.37 -15.72 6.51
N GLY A 66 12.84 -16.21 7.64
CA GLY A 66 11.40 -16.25 7.87
C GLY A 66 10.76 -14.86 7.78
N VAL A 67 11.36 -13.85 8.41
CA VAL A 67 10.86 -12.46 8.37
C VAL A 67 10.85 -11.92 6.94
N PHE A 68 11.90 -12.16 6.16
CA PHE A 68 11.94 -11.70 4.76
C PHE A 68 10.90 -12.40 3.88
N ILE A 69 10.68 -13.71 4.06
CA ILE A 69 9.64 -14.45 3.35
C ILE A 69 8.25 -13.92 3.74
N ALA A 70 8.01 -13.72 5.03
CA ALA A 70 6.75 -13.15 5.52
C ALA A 70 6.52 -11.73 4.98
N ALA A 71 7.54 -10.88 4.98
CA ALA A 71 7.48 -9.56 4.38
C ALA A 71 7.14 -9.62 2.88
N ALA A 72 7.77 -10.52 2.13
CA ALA A 72 7.46 -10.73 0.71
C ALA A 72 5.99 -11.15 0.51
N ALA A 73 5.49 -12.10 1.31
CA ALA A 73 4.10 -12.54 1.25
C ALA A 73 3.12 -11.40 1.59
N LEU A 74 3.41 -10.61 2.64
CA LEU A 74 2.61 -9.45 3.03
C LEU A 74 2.54 -8.40 1.91
N THR A 75 3.63 -8.20 1.16
CA THR A 75 3.60 -7.27 0.01
C THR A 75 2.80 -7.77 -1.19
N LEU A 76 2.56 -9.09 -1.30
CA LEU A 76 1.74 -9.69 -2.35
C LEU A 76 0.23 -9.67 -2.02
N ALA A 77 -0.14 -9.58 -0.74
CA ALA A 77 -1.53 -9.49 -0.31
C ALA A 77 -2.34 -8.35 -0.99
N PRO A 78 -1.87 -7.09 -1.05
CA PRO A 78 -2.59 -6.02 -1.75
C PRO A 78 -2.67 -6.24 -3.26
N LEU A 79 -1.71 -6.96 -3.86
CA LEU A 79 -1.73 -7.37 -5.27
C LEU A 79 -2.92 -8.30 -5.56
N LEU A 80 -3.18 -9.26 -4.66
CA LEU A 80 -4.37 -10.12 -4.74
C LEU A 80 -5.66 -9.30 -4.62
N GLY A 81 -5.69 -8.31 -3.73
CA GLY A 81 -6.81 -7.36 -3.63
C GLY A 81 -7.05 -6.60 -4.94
N CYS A 82 -6.00 -6.10 -5.60
CA CYS A 82 -6.12 -5.45 -6.90
C CYS A 82 -6.66 -6.38 -8.00
N LEU A 83 -6.36 -7.68 -7.95
CA LEU A 83 -6.92 -8.65 -8.90
C LEU A 83 -8.42 -8.89 -8.68
N THR A 84 -8.91 -8.67 -7.46
CA THR A 84 -10.35 -8.77 -7.14
C THR A 84 -11.13 -7.49 -7.43
N PHE A 85 -10.47 -6.37 -7.76
CA PHE A 85 -11.16 -5.16 -8.18
C PHE A 85 -11.80 -5.37 -9.56
N ASP A 86 -13.12 -5.29 -9.62
CA ASP A 86 -13.92 -5.42 -10.83
C ASP A 86 -13.67 -4.25 -11.80
N ASN A 87 -12.63 -4.38 -12.63
CA ASN A 87 -12.23 -3.38 -13.64
C ASN A 87 -13.39 -3.01 -14.58
N ARG A 88 -14.38 -3.89 -14.78
CA ARG A 88 -15.57 -3.64 -15.62
C ARG A 88 -16.45 -2.52 -15.08
N ALA A 89 -16.62 -2.43 -13.75
CA ALA A 89 -17.44 -1.38 -13.13
C ALA A 89 -16.78 0.00 -13.26
N ILE A 90 -15.45 0.05 -13.23
CA ILE A 90 -14.66 1.28 -13.41
C ILE A 90 -14.72 1.75 -14.88
N ILE A 91 -14.56 0.82 -15.84
CA ILE A 91 -14.67 1.13 -17.28
C ILE A 91 -16.08 1.59 -17.65
N MET A 92 -17.14 0.96 -17.14
CA MET A 92 -18.52 1.41 -17.39
C MET A 92 -18.80 2.81 -16.85
N ARG A 93 -18.29 3.15 -15.65
CA ARG A 93 -18.44 4.50 -15.08
C ARG A 93 -17.65 5.55 -15.85
N LEU A 94 -16.48 5.19 -16.39
CA LEU A 94 -15.69 6.07 -17.25
C LEU A 94 -16.38 6.36 -18.59
N HIS A 95 -16.89 5.33 -19.27
CA HIS A 95 -17.65 5.53 -20.52
C HIS A 95 -18.93 6.35 -20.30
N GLY A 96 -19.70 6.05 -19.24
CA GLY A 96 -20.91 6.82 -18.91
C GLY A 96 -20.64 8.30 -18.57
N LYS A 97 -19.45 8.64 -18.08
CA LYS A 97 -19.04 10.04 -17.85
C LYS A 97 -18.59 10.76 -19.13
N MET A 98 -18.09 10.03 -20.13
CA MET A 98 -17.68 10.62 -21.42
C MET A 98 -18.87 10.88 -22.35
N GLU A 99 -19.94 10.10 -22.23
CA GLU A 99 -21.16 10.26 -23.05
C GLU A 99 -22.10 11.36 -22.53
N ASN A 100 -21.93 11.78 -21.27
CA ASN A 100 -22.77 12.78 -20.59
C ASN A 100 -22.09 14.17 -20.50
N LYS A 101 -21.15 14.44 -21.42
CA LYS A 101 -20.42 15.70 -21.56
C LYS A 101 -20.59 16.22 -22.98
#